data_AF-A0A1J5GUS8-F1
#
_entry.id   AF-A0A1J5GUS8-F1
#
_cell.length_a   1.000
_cell.length_b   1.000
_cell.length_c   1.000
_cell.angle_alpha   90.00
_cell.angle_beta   90.00
_cell.angle_gamma   90.00
#
_symmetry.space_group_name_H-M   'P 1'
#
loop_
_entity.id
_entity.type
_entity.pdbx_description
1 polymer ?
#
loop_
_entity_poly.entity_id
_entity_poly.type
_entity_poly.pdbx_seq_one_letter_code
_entity_poly.pdbx_strand_id
1 'polypeptide(L)'
;MEEILKKISTLNKHFRSTSTQSDEVRFLQRMVKLSEEVGELSEAALCEVDPNQRKKDRPIDFDAELADVIITALMLSTGRVKDIINEIDAKLDIVMNRLNINPQTDQEKV
;
A
#
# COMPACT_ATOMS: atom_id res chain seq x y z
N MET A 1 9.12 9.16 -4.43
CA MET A 1 7.84 9.04 -3.69
C MET A 1 6.82 10.08 -4.12
N GLU A 2 7.20 11.36 -4.25
CA GLU A 2 6.30 12.45 -4.68
C GLU A 2 5.55 12.16 -5.99
N GLU A 3 6.21 11.61 -7.01
CA GLU A 3 5.55 11.29 -8.28
C GLU A 3 4.45 10.23 -8.14
N ILE A 4 4.68 9.21 -7.31
CA ILE A 4 3.69 8.17 -7.00
C ILE A 4 2.47 8.81 -6.33
N LEU A 5 2.69 9.63 -5.30
CA LEU A 5 1.62 10.33 -4.59
C LEU A 5 0.83 11.26 -5.52
N LYS A 6 1.50 11.90 -6.48
CA LYS A 6 0.83 12.71 -7.52
C LYS A 6 -0.07 11.86 -8.42
N LYS A 7 0.37 10.68 -8.84
CA LYS A 7 -0.44 9.72 -9.62
C LYS A 7 -1.65 9.23 -8.81
N ILE A 8 -1.45 8.86 -7.55
CA ILE A 8 -2.51 8.45 -6.61
C ILE A 8 -3.53 9.57 -6.40
N SER A 9 -3.09 10.80 -6.17
CA SER A 9 -3.96 11.97 -6.03
C SER A 9 -4.80 12.22 -7.29
N THR A 10 -4.18 12.10 -8.47
CA THR A 10 -4.87 12.22 -9.76
C THR A 10 -5.95 11.15 -9.92
N LEU A 11 -5.64 9.90 -9.61
CA LEU A 11 -6.57 8.78 -9.67
C LEU A 11 -7.74 8.96 -8.68
N ASN A 12 -7.46 9.37 -7.45
CA ASN A 12 -8.49 9.67 -6.45
C ASN A 12 -9.42 10.81 -6.89
N LYS A 13 -8.86 11.87 -7.50
CA LYS A 13 -9.66 12.96 -8.07
C LYS A 13 -10.57 12.46 -9.19
N HIS A 14 -10.06 11.59 -10.07
CA HIS A 14 -10.86 10.98 -11.13
C HIS A 14 -12.04 10.20 -10.55
N PHE A 15 -11.81 9.27 -9.62
CA PHE A 15 -12.90 8.48 -9.01
C PHE A 15 -13.92 9.32 -8.23
N ARG A 16 -13.47 10.39 -7.57
CA ARG A 16 -14.40 11.32 -6.91
C ARG A 16 -15.25 12.10 -7.91
N SER A 17 -14.70 12.45 -9.07
CA SER A 17 -15.44 13.19 -10.11
C SER A 17 -16.44 12.33 -10.89
N THR A 18 -16.25 11.01 -10.93
CA THR A 18 -17.08 10.08 -11.70
C THR A 18 -18.10 9.30 -10.86
N SER A 19 -18.04 9.37 -9.54
CA SER A 19 -18.93 8.66 -8.62
C SER A 19 -19.90 9.61 -7.90
N THR A 20 -21.17 9.23 -7.85
CA THR A 20 -22.23 9.93 -7.09
C THR A 20 -22.31 9.50 -5.63
N GLN A 21 -21.47 8.56 -5.20
CA GLN A 21 -21.49 8.01 -3.84
C GLN A 21 -21.01 9.04 -2.80
N SER A 22 -21.35 8.83 -1.53
CA SER A 22 -20.82 9.65 -0.44
C SER A 22 -19.36 9.28 -0.11
N ASP A 23 -18.67 10.13 0.66
CA ASP A 23 -17.31 9.84 1.11
C ASP A 23 -17.22 8.62 2.03
N GLU A 24 -18.25 8.38 2.85
CA GLU A 24 -18.32 7.21 3.74
C GLU A 24 -18.42 5.91 2.94
N VAL A 25 -19.28 5.87 1.92
CA VAL A 25 -19.44 4.69 1.06
C VAL A 25 -18.13 4.41 0.31
N ARG A 26 -17.50 5.45 -0.24
CA ARG A 26 -16.19 5.32 -0.91
C ARG A 26 -15.12 4.79 0.03
N PHE A 27 -15.08 5.26 1.27
CA PHE A 27 -14.15 4.78 2.27
C PHE A 27 -14.34 3.28 2.54
N LEU A 28 -15.58 2.84 2.76
CA LEU A 28 -15.89 1.42 3.00
C LEU A 28 -15.54 0.55 1.79
N GLN A 29 -15.85 0.98 0.57
CA GLN A 29 -15.48 0.23 -0.64
C GLN A 29 -13.96 0.08 -0.80
N ARG A 30 -13.18 1.11 -0.46
CA ARG A 30 -11.71 1.01 -0.49
C ARG A 30 -11.17 0.08 0.59
N MET A 31 -11.83 0.01 1.74
CA MET A 31 -11.48 -0.99 2.77
C MET A 31 -11.76 -2.42 2.28
N VAL A 32 -12.89 -2.65 1.59
CA VAL A 32 -13.17 -3.94 0.94
C VAL A 32 -12.11 -4.26 -0.10
N LYS A 33 -11.79 -3.30 -0.98
CA LYS A 33 -10.76 -3.48 -2.01
C LYS A 33 -9.40 -3.82 -1.41
N LEU A 34 -9.00 -3.14 -0.34
CA LEU A 34 -7.76 -3.46 0.37
C LEU A 34 -7.74 -4.92 0.87
N SER A 35 -8.88 -5.41 1.37
CA SER A 35 -8.99 -6.81 1.80
C SER A 35 -8.87 -7.80 0.65
N GLU A 36 -9.33 -7.45 -0.55
CA GLU A 36 -9.14 -8.26 -1.77
C GLU A 36 -7.66 -8.33 -2.15
N GLU A 37 -6.97 -7.19 -2.23
CA GLU A 37 -5.55 -7.13 -2.62
C GLU A 37 -4.66 -7.90 -1.62
N VAL A 38 -4.95 -7.81 -0.31
CA VAL A 38 -4.22 -8.59 0.70
C VAL A 38 -4.46 -10.09 0.51
N GLY A 39 -5.64 -10.48 0.05
CA GLY A 39 -5.95 -11.87 -0.32
C GLY A 39 -5.15 -12.35 -1.53
N GLU A 40 -5.03 -11.52 -2.58
CA GLU A 40 -4.23 -11.84 -3.77
C GLU A 40 -2.73 -11.90 -3.44
N LEU A 41 -2.21 -10.97 -2.63
CA LEU A 41 -0.85 -11.02 -2.10
C LEU A 41 -0.58 -12.28 -1.28
N SER A 42 -1.54 -12.71 -0.46
CA SER A 42 -1.42 -13.94 0.33
C SER A 42 -1.38 -15.18 -0.58
N GLU A 43 -2.18 -15.20 -1.65
CA GLU A 43 -2.15 -16.26 -2.67
C GLU A 43 -0.76 -16.28 -3.36
N ALA A 44 -0.21 -15.11 -3.69
CA ALA A 44 1.12 -14.98 -4.29
C ALA A 44 2.24 -15.48 -3.39
N ALA A 45 2.25 -15.07 -2.12
CA ALA A 45 3.24 -15.52 -1.13
C ALA A 45 3.22 -17.06 -0.96
N LEU A 46 2.03 -17.67 -0.96
CA LEU A 46 1.90 -19.13 -0.90
C LEU A 46 2.47 -19.80 -2.15
N CYS A 47 2.27 -19.21 -3.33
CA CYS A 47 2.80 -19.73 -4.59
C CYS A 47 4.32 -19.58 -4.71
N GLU A 48 4.94 -18.58 -4.06
CA GLU A 48 6.41 -18.46 -3.99
C GLU A 48 7.04 -19.63 -3.23
N VAL A 49 6.37 -20.11 -2.18
CA VAL A 49 6.87 -21.20 -1.31
C VAL A 49 6.50 -22.58 -1.85
N ASP A 50 5.28 -22.73 -2.38
CA ASP A 50 4.78 -23.97 -2.97
C ASP A 50 4.03 -23.68 -4.28
N PRO A 51 4.70 -23.87 -5.44
CA PRO A 51 4.08 -23.65 -6.75
C PRO A 51 2.84 -24.52 -7.01
N ASN A 52 2.63 -25.60 -6.25
CA ASN A 52 1.46 -26.47 -6.38
C ASN A 52 0.20 -25.92 -5.69
N GLN A 53 0.32 -24.84 -4.89
CA GLN A 53 -0.83 -24.12 -4.32
C GLN A 53 -1.60 -23.30 -5.36
N ARG A 54 -1.08 -23.20 -6.59
CA ARG A 54 -1.65 -22.39 -7.64
C ARG A 54 -3.06 -22.86 -8.02
N LYS A 55 -4.03 -21.96 -7.85
CA LYS A 55 -5.45 -22.21 -8.22
C LYS A 55 -5.88 -21.60 -9.55
N LYS A 56 -5.03 -20.81 -10.23
CA LYS A 56 -5.42 -19.98 -11.39
C LYS A 56 -4.45 -20.06 -12.58
N ASP A 57 -5.01 -19.90 -13.78
CA ASP A 57 -4.32 -19.92 -15.09
C ASP A 57 -3.45 -18.69 -15.40
N ARG A 58 -3.48 -17.66 -14.55
CA ARG A 58 -2.70 -16.43 -14.72
C ARG A 58 -1.37 -16.49 -13.93
N PRO A 59 -0.26 -15.92 -14.45
CA PRO A 59 0.97 -15.80 -13.68
C PRO A 59 0.67 -14.97 -12.42
N ILE A 60 1.14 -15.46 -11.27
CA ILE A 60 1.02 -14.77 -9.98
C ILE A 60 2.40 -14.23 -9.66
N ASP A 61 2.50 -12.92 -9.47
CA ASP A 61 3.73 -12.18 -9.23
C ASP A 61 3.61 -11.45 -7.90
N PHE A 62 4.40 -11.88 -6.91
CA PHE A 62 4.34 -11.34 -5.56
C PHE A 62 4.59 -9.83 -5.51
N ASP A 63 5.56 -9.33 -6.29
CA ASP A 63 5.92 -7.92 -6.29
C ASP A 63 4.80 -7.07 -6.89
N ALA A 64 4.11 -7.60 -7.91
CA ALA A 64 2.95 -6.95 -8.51
C ALA A 64 1.78 -6.85 -7.51
N GLU A 65 1.44 -7.96 -6.84
CA GLU A 65 0.35 -7.98 -5.85
C GLU A 65 0.70 -7.10 -4.62
N LEU A 66 1.98 -7.04 -4.23
CA LEU A 66 2.44 -6.16 -3.15
C LEU A 66 2.28 -4.68 -3.54
N ALA A 67 2.58 -4.34 -4.78
CA ALA A 67 2.37 -2.99 -5.30
C ALA A 67 0.88 -2.59 -5.28
N ASP A 68 -0.03 -3.51 -5.61
CA ASP A 68 -1.48 -3.26 -5.59
C ASP A 68 -2.01 -3.02 -4.17
N VAL A 69 -1.50 -3.75 -3.17
CA VAL A 69 -1.78 -3.47 -1.74
C VAL A 69 -1.30 -2.07 -1.36
N ILE A 70 -0.08 -1.68 -1.73
CA ILE A 70 0.49 -0.36 -1.41
C ILE A 70 -0.32 0.75 -2.08
N ILE A 71 -0.67 0.60 -3.36
CA ILE A 71 -1.48 1.56 -4.11
C ILE A 71 -2.84 1.75 -3.43
N THR A 72 -3.50 0.65 -3.05
CA THR A 72 -4.83 0.69 -2.43
C THR A 72 -4.76 1.33 -1.03
N ALA A 73 -3.73 1.04 -0.24
CA ALA A 73 -3.49 1.68 1.04
C ALA A 73 -3.22 3.19 0.92
N LEU A 74 -2.43 3.61 -0.08
CA LEU A 74 -2.19 5.04 -0.36
C LEU A 74 -3.45 5.74 -0.87
N MET A 75 -4.27 5.07 -1.67
CA MET A 75 -5.58 5.61 -2.10
C MET A 75 -6.51 5.86 -0.90
N LEU A 76 -6.47 5.03 0.15
CA LEU A 76 -7.21 5.23 1.40
C LEU A 76 -6.74 6.44 2.20
N SER A 77 -5.48 6.83 2.07
CA SER A 77 -4.92 7.97 2.81
C SER A 77 -5.26 9.32 2.18
N THR A 78 -5.64 9.34 0.90
CA THR A 78 -5.98 10.58 0.19
C THR A 78 -7.18 11.32 0.79
N GLY A 79 -7.01 12.63 1.02
CA GLY A 79 -8.07 13.50 1.54
C GLY A 79 -8.38 13.29 3.02
N ARG A 80 -7.48 12.67 3.78
CA ARG A 80 -7.53 12.59 5.24
C ARG A 80 -6.85 13.80 5.89
N VAL A 81 -7.17 14.03 7.17
CA VAL A 81 -6.64 15.16 7.95
C VAL A 81 -5.13 15.08 8.14
N LYS A 82 -4.61 13.86 8.29
CA LYS A 82 -3.18 13.61 8.45
C LYS A 82 -2.54 13.27 7.12
N ASP A 83 -1.36 13.83 6.88
CA ASP A 83 -0.49 13.41 5.79
C ASP A 83 0.09 12.02 6.09
N ILE A 84 -0.03 11.10 5.13
CA ILE A 84 0.38 9.71 5.32
C ILE A 84 1.88 9.54 5.39
N ILE A 85 2.65 10.37 4.69
CA ILE A 85 4.11 10.26 4.66
C ILE A 85 4.66 10.68 6.01
N ASN A 86 4.14 11.76 6.59
CA ASN A 86 4.53 12.20 7.93
C ASN A 86 4.17 11.15 9.00
N GLU A 87 3.03 10.45 8.88
CA GLU A 87 2.67 9.39 9.83
C GLU A 87 3.54 8.14 9.63
N ILE A 88 3.91 7.79 8.39
CA ILE A 88 4.86 6.70 8.11
C ILE A 88 6.22 7.03 8.73
N ASP A 89 6.73 8.24 8.49
CA ASP A 89 8.02 8.71 9.00
C ASP A 89 8.09 8.63 10.54
N ALA A 90 7.08 9.19 11.21
CA ALA A 90 6.97 9.12 12.67
C ALA A 90 6.88 7.67 13.20
N LYS A 91 6.26 6.75 12.45
CA LYS A 91 6.21 5.32 12.82
C LYS A 91 7.55 4.63 12.60
N LEU A 92 8.28 4.97 11.54
CA LEU A 92 9.62 4.44 11.28
C LEU A 92 10.58 4.89 12.38
N ASP A 93 10.53 6.16 12.81
CA ASP A 93 11.33 6.66 13.93
C ASP A 93 11.09 5.84 15.21
N ILE A 94 9.83 5.52 15.52
CA ILE A 94 9.50 4.67 16.68
C ILE A 94 10.11 3.28 16.53
N VAL A 95 10.03 2.68 15.34
CA VAL A 95 10.60 1.34 15.08
C VAL A 95 12.13 1.37 15.16
N MET A 96 12.78 2.35 14.55
CA MET A 96 14.23 2.53 14.58
C MET A 96 14.73 2.71 16.01
N ASN A 97 14.09 3.58 16.79
CA ASN A 97 14.41 3.78 18.20
C ASN A 97 14.26 2.50 19.02
N ARG A 98 13.17 1.72 18.80
CA ARG A 98 12.96 0.43 19.47
C ARG A 98 14.04 -0.60 19.13
N LEU A 99 14.60 -0.54 17.92
CA LEU A 99 15.64 -1.44 17.45
C LEU A 99 17.05 -0.88 17.67
N ASN A 100 17.19 0.31 18.26
CA ASN A 100 18.45 1.05 18.40
C ASN A 100 19.21 1.25 17.08
N ILE A 101 18.47 1.43 15.98
CA ILE A 101 19.03 1.73 14.65
C ILE A 101 19.16 3.25 14.54
N ASN A 102 20.37 3.74 14.25
CA ASN A 102 20.63 5.16 14.11
C ASN A 102 20.90 5.48 12.63
N PRO A 103 20.00 6.18 11.92
CA PRO A 103 20.07 6.33 10.47
C PRO A 103 21.31 7.13 9.99
N GLN A 104 22.02 7.81 10.90
CA GLN A 104 23.22 8.59 10.59
C GLN A 104 24.53 7.78 10.65
N THR A 105 24.56 6.57 11.21
CA THR A 105 25.81 5.79 11.40
C THR A 105 26.09 4.74 10.32
N ASP A 106 25.16 4.47 9.41
CA ASP A 106 25.30 3.39 8.41
C ASP A 106 25.71 3.87 7.01
N GLN A 107 25.96 5.17 6.81
CA GLN A 107 26.50 5.71 5.56
C GLN A 107 28.05 5.71 5.48
N GLU A 108 28.76 5.30 6.54
CA GLU A 108 30.23 5.25 6.57
C GLU A 108 30.83 3.84 6.43
N LYS A 109 30.05 2.85 5.95
CA LYS A 109 30.58 1.52 5.60
C LYS A 109 30.25 1.17 4.14
N VAL A 110 30.87 1.90 3.21
CA VAL A 110 31.09 1.45 1.82
C VAL A 110 32.57 1.35 1.59
#